data_AF-A0A212R605-F1
#
_entry.id   AF-A0A212R605-F1
#
_cell.length_a   1.000
_cell.length_b   1.000
_cell.length_c   1.000
_cell.angle_alpha   90.00
_cell.angle_beta   90.00
_cell.angle_gamma   90.00
#
_symmetry.space_group_name_H-M   'P 1'
#
loop_
_entity.id
_entity.type
_entity.pdbx_description
1 polymer ?
#
loop_
_entity_poly.entity_id
_entity_poly.type
_entity_poly.pdbx_seq_one_letter_code
_entity_poly.pdbx_strand_id
1 'polypeptide(L)'
;MSPRRHALGALWLAYFALLNALRALYYGLAIPPAWAEEGIHGPWGYLAGAAGLWAVIFGGLAVLWWCRGRRALRWALGAMALYQAHIWVHRLLLMRSPFTAGSHGFALVISLLTLLLTVGILGGIRWAWDGAEVKKKGMS
;
A
#
# COMPACT_ATOMS: atom_id res chain seq x y z
N MET A 1 -14.97 -8.52 -16.74
CA MET A 1 -14.25 -9.05 -15.56
C MET A 1 -15.30 -9.66 -14.66
N SER A 2 -15.10 -10.83 -14.02
CA SER A 2 -16.18 -11.42 -13.22
C SER A 2 -16.48 -10.54 -11.99
N PRO A 3 -17.74 -10.44 -11.53
CA PRO A 3 -18.13 -9.63 -10.36
C PRO A 3 -17.29 -9.96 -9.12
N ARG A 4 -16.97 -11.24 -8.92
CA ARG A 4 -16.07 -11.71 -7.85
C ARG A 4 -14.69 -11.05 -7.88
N ARG A 5 -14.09 -10.87 -9.06
CA ARG A 5 -12.75 -10.25 -9.19
C ARG A 5 -12.78 -8.73 -8.99
N HIS A 6 -13.91 -8.07 -9.27
CA HIS A 6 -14.12 -6.67 -8.89
C HIS A 6 -14.19 -6.52 -7.37
N ALA A 7 -15.02 -7.33 -6.72
CA ALA A 7 -15.20 -7.29 -5.28
C ALA A 7 -13.90 -7.58 -4.53
N LEU A 8 -13.14 -8.59 -4.93
CA LEU A 8 -11.87 -8.93 -4.28
C LEU A 8 -10.83 -7.80 -4.37
N GLY A 9 -10.70 -7.14 -5.53
CA GLY A 9 -9.75 -6.03 -5.68
C GLY A 9 -10.14 -4.79 -4.86
N ALA A 10 -11.44 -4.47 -4.82
CA ALA A 10 -11.95 -3.38 -3.99
C ALA A 10 -11.80 -3.69 -2.49
N LEU A 11 -12.11 -4.92 -2.06
CA LEU A 11 -11.90 -5.39 -0.68
C LEU A 11 -10.43 -5.32 -0.27
N TRP A 12 -9.52 -5.73 -1.15
CA TRP A 12 -8.09 -5.67 -0.90
C TRP A 12 -7.62 -4.23 -0.67
N LEU A 13 -8.03 -3.28 -1.53
CA LEU A 13 -7.70 -1.86 -1.37
C LEU A 13 -8.36 -1.25 -0.12
N ALA A 14 -9.61 -1.59 0.14
CA ALA A 14 -10.33 -1.14 1.34
C ALA A 14 -9.68 -1.64 2.63
N TYR A 15 -9.16 -2.87 2.65
CA TYR A 15 -8.37 -3.40 3.76
C TYR A 15 -7.13 -2.54 4.03
N PHE A 16 -6.37 -2.16 3.00
CA PHE A 16 -5.21 -1.28 3.16
C PHE A 16 -5.58 0.13 3.59
N ALA A 17 -6.71 0.65 3.11
CA ALA A 17 -7.24 1.94 3.55
C ALA A 17 -7.55 1.91 5.06
N LEU A 18 -8.27 0.89 5.52
CA LEU A 18 -8.63 0.71 6.92
C LEU A 18 -7.39 0.54 7.81
N LEU A 19 -6.44 -0.29 7.39
CA LEU A 19 -5.20 -0.52 8.13
C LEU A 19 -4.39 0.77 8.32
N ASN A 20 -4.34 1.62 7.29
CA ASN A 20 -3.67 2.92 7.37
C ASN A 20 -4.45 3.94 8.20
N ALA A 21 -5.79 3.92 8.15
CA ALA A 21 -6.62 4.76 9.01
C ALA A 21 -6.42 4.42 10.49
N LEU A 22 -6.38 3.13 10.83
CA LEU A 22 -6.09 2.67 12.19
C LEU A 22 -4.69 3.08 12.66
N ARG A 23 -3.68 3.03 11.77
CA ARG A 23 -2.34 3.55 12.09
C ARG A 23 -2.35 5.06 12.30
N ALA A 24 -3.06 5.82 11.46
CA ALA A 24 -3.17 7.26 11.61
C ALA A 24 -3.77 7.63 12.97
N LEU A 25 -4.83 6.92 13.37
CA LEU A 25 -5.44 7.06 14.69
C LEU A 25 -4.46 6.69 15.81
N TYR A 26 -3.81 5.53 15.70
CA TYR A 26 -2.83 5.10 16.69
C TYR A 26 -1.70 6.11 16.88
N TYR A 27 -1.09 6.59 15.78
CA TYR A 27 -0.02 7.58 15.85
C TYR A 27 -0.51 8.93 16.36
N GLY A 28 -1.72 9.35 16.01
CA GLY A 28 -2.32 10.60 16.52
C GLY A 28 -2.59 10.54 18.02
N LEU A 29 -3.09 9.40 18.53
CA LEU A 29 -3.32 9.18 19.96
C LEU A 29 -2.02 8.94 20.75
N ALA A 30 -0.95 8.53 20.08
CA ALA A 30 0.36 8.33 20.70
C ALA A 30 1.15 9.64 20.86
N ILE A 31 0.66 10.79 20.35
CA ILE A 31 1.27 12.10 20.56
C ILE A 31 1.12 12.47 22.04
N PRO A 32 2.21 12.69 22.80
CA PRO A 32 2.11 13.16 24.17
C PRO A 32 1.34 14.49 24.23
N PRO A 33 0.38 14.69 25.15
CA PRO A 33 -0.42 15.91 25.23
C PRO A 33 0.42 17.18 25.32
N ALA A 34 1.52 17.12 26.08
CA ALA A 34 2.47 18.22 26.23
C ALA A 34 3.11 18.67 24.89
N TRP A 35 3.33 17.75 23.94
CA TRP A 35 3.90 18.07 22.62
C TRP A 35 2.85 18.58 21.64
N ALA A 36 1.60 18.15 21.80
CA ALA A 36 0.49 18.62 21.00
C ALA A 36 0.16 20.10 21.27
N GLU A 37 0.32 20.54 22.53
CA GLU A 37 0.09 21.94 22.95
C GLU A 37 1.21 22.89 22.49
N GLU A 38 2.44 22.40 22.33
CA GLU A 38 3.59 23.18 21.86
C GLU A 38 3.70 23.27 20.32
N GLY A 39 2.80 22.60 19.57
CA GLY A 39 2.88 22.51 18.11
C GLY A 39 4.04 21.67 17.59
N ILE A 40 4.77 21.00 18.48
CA ILE A 40 5.89 20.11 18.17
C ILE A 40 5.31 18.72 17.92
N HIS A 41 4.71 18.50 16.76
CA HIS A 41 4.08 17.22 16.44
C HIS A 41 5.08 16.05 16.30
N GLY A 42 6.38 16.35 16.26
CA GLY A 42 7.46 15.36 16.29
C GLY A 42 7.35 14.30 15.17
N PRO A 43 8.04 13.15 15.30
CA PRO A 43 7.93 12.04 14.35
C PRO A 43 6.51 11.44 14.30
N TRP A 44 5.72 11.57 15.37
CA TRP A 44 4.39 10.99 15.48
C TRP A 44 3.34 11.68 14.60
N GLY A 45 3.35 13.03 14.54
CA GLY A 45 2.46 13.77 13.64
C GLY A 45 2.78 13.53 12.16
N TYR A 46 4.06 13.41 11.82
CA TYR A 46 4.47 12.98 10.50
C TYR A 46 3.91 11.59 10.17
N LEU A 47 4.08 10.61 11.07
CA LEU A 47 3.61 9.23 10.86
C LEU A 47 2.09 9.15 10.76
N ALA A 48 1.36 9.92 11.59
CA ALA A 48 -0.09 10.04 11.54
C ALA A 48 -0.56 10.63 10.20
N GLY A 49 0.06 11.73 9.75
CA GLY A 49 -0.25 12.36 8.47
C GLY A 49 0.04 11.47 7.27
N ALA A 50 1.20 10.79 7.27
CA ALA A 50 1.56 9.85 6.22
C ALA A 50 0.60 8.66 6.14
N ALA A 51 0.26 8.06 7.29
CA ALA A 51 -0.73 6.99 7.35
C ALA A 51 -2.12 7.47 6.89
N GLY A 52 -2.55 8.67 7.30
CA GLY A 52 -3.82 9.27 6.87
C GLY A 52 -3.88 9.48 5.36
N LEU A 53 -2.82 10.01 4.76
CA LEU A 53 -2.73 10.19 3.31
C LEU A 53 -2.88 8.86 2.55
N TRP A 54 -2.19 7.80 3.00
CA TRP A 54 -2.30 6.48 2.40
C TRP A 54 -3.70 5.88 2.57
N ALA A 55 -4.36 6.11 3.70
CA ALA A 55 -5.74 5.68 3.91
C ALA A 55 -6.69 6.30 2.86
N VAL A 56 -6.54 7.60 2.59
CA VAL A 56 -7.32 8.32 1.56
C VAL A 56 -7.02 7.78 0.16
N ILE A 57 -5.73 7.60 -0.18
CA ILE A 57 -5.32 7.08 -1.51
C ILE A 57 -5.91 5.69 -1.76
N PHE A 58 -5.77 4.76 -0.81
CA PHE A 58 -6.30 3.40 -0.98
C PHE A 58 -7.82 3.36 -0.95
N GLY A 59 -8.48 4.19 -0.14
CA GLY A 59 -9.93 4.33 -0.13
C GLY A 59 -10.47 4.83 -1.48
N GLY A 60 -9.86 5.88 -2.03
CA GLY A 60 -10.20 6.40 -3.35
C GLY A 60 -9.96 5.37 -4.46
N LEU A 61 -8.87 4.61 -4.40
CA LEU A 61 -8.58 3.53 -5.34
C LEU A 61 -9.55 2.36 -5.21
N ALA A 62 -10.03 2.03 -4.01
CA ALA A 62 -11.05 1.00 -3.81
C ALA A 62 -12.37 1.38 -4.49
N VAL A 63 -12.80 2.64 -4.33
CA VAL A 63 -13.98 3.19 -5.02
C VAL A 63 -13.76 3.20 -6.54
N LEU A 64 -12.61 3.70 -6.99
CA LEU A 64 -12.28 3.74 -8.42
C LEU A 64 -12.23 2.33 -9.04
N TRP A 65 -11.71 1.35 -8.31
CA TRP A 65 -11.69 -0.05 -8.73
C TRP A 65 -13.10 -0.63 -8.83
N TRP A 66 -13.96 -0.34 -7.85
CA TRP A 66 -15.36 -0.76 -7.89
C TRP A 66 -16.08 -0.19 -9.12
N CYS A 67 -15.90 1.10 -9.40
CA CYS A 67 -16.58 1.79 -10.50
C CYS A 67 -15.99 1.50 -11.89
N ARG A 68 -14.66 1.37 -12.01
CA ARG A 68 -13.96 1.32 -13.31
C ARG A 68 -13.15 0.05 -13.55
N GLY A 69 -13.05 -0.84 -12.56
CA GLY A 69 -12.49 -2.16 -12.73
C GLY A 69 -11.06 -2.16 -13.24
N ARG A 70 -10.84 -2.88 -14.35
CA ARG A 70 -9.53 -3.03 -15.01
C ARG A 70 -8.81 -1.71 -15.30
N ARG A 71 -9.52 -0.61 -15.55
CA ARG A 71 -8.86 0.68 -15.81
C ARG A 71 -8.17 1.26 -14.57
N ALA A 72 -8.64 0.88 -13.37
CA ALA A 72 -8.03 1.28 -12.10
C ALA A 72 -6.80 0.42 -11.72
N LEU A 73 -6.56 -0.70 -12.42
CA LEU A 73 -5.50 -1.66 -12.07
C LEU A 73 -4.10 -1.04 -12.07
N ARG A 74 -3.79 -0.22 -13.08
CA ARG A 74 -2.49 0.46 -13.17
C ARG A 74 -2.28 1.42 -12.00
N TRP A 75 -3.31 2.16 -11.62
CA TRP A 75 -3.28 3.11 -10.51
C TRP A 75 -3.16 2.40 -9.16
N ALA A 76 -3.91 1.31 -8.95
CA ALA A 76 -3.84 0.50 -7.75
C ALA A 76 -2.45 -0.12 -7.55
N LEU A 77 -1.87 -0.70 -8.61
CA LEU A 77 -0.53 -1.28 -8.56
C LEU A 77 0.56 -0.22 -8.36
N GLY A 78 0.45 0.92 -9.04
CA GLY A 78 1.39 2.04 -8.89
C GLY A 78 1.38 2.61 -7.47
N ALA A 79 0.19 2.84 -6.90
CA ALA A 79 0.06 3.29 -5.51
C ALA A 79 0.63 2.26 -4.53
N MET A 80 0.46 0.97 -4.80
CA MET A 80 0.99 -0.08 -3.93
C MET A 80 2.52 -0.17 -3.97
N ALA A 81 3.10 0.00 -5.16
CA ALA A 81 4.55 0.08 -5.32
C ALA A 81 5.12 1.31 -4.58
N LEU A 82 4.46 2.46 -4.71
CA LEU A 82 4.86 3.69 -4.04
C LEU A 82 4.71 3.58 -2.51
N TYR A 83 3.64 2.94 -2.03
CA TYR A 83 3.43 2.67 -0.61
C TYR A 83 4.51 1.76 -0.04
N GLN A 84 4.90 0.71 -0.77
CA GLN A 84 6.01 -0.13 -0.35
C GLN A 84 7.34 0.63 -0.35
N ALA A 85 7.63 1.41 -1.40
CA ALA A 85 8.83 2.25 -1.44
C ALA A 85 8.86 3.22 -0.26
N HIS A 86 7.73 3.84 0.08
CA HIS A 86 7.59 4.72 1.23
C HIS A 86 7.87 4.00 2.56
N ILE A 87 7.33 2.80 2.78
CA ILE A 87 7.63 1.98 3.98
C ILE A 87 9.12 1.63 4.05
N TRP A 88 9.73 1.31 2.91
CA TRP A 88 11.16 0.99 2.82
C TRP A 88 12.05 2.18 3.17
N VAL A 89 11.76 3.36 2.60
CA VAL A 89 12.47 4.60 2.92
C VAL A 89 12.31 4.92 4.40
N HIS A 90 11.10 4.79 4.95
CA HIS A 90 10.88 4.97 6.39
C HIS A 90 11.72 4.02 7.23
N ARG A 91 11.79 2.75 6.85
CA ARG A 91 12.60 1.77 7.58
C ARG A 91 14.08 2.06 7.48
N LEU A 92 14.59 2.44 6.32
CA LEU A 92 16.00 2.80 6.15
C LEU A 92 16.37 4.04 6.97
N LEU A 93 15.47 5.02 7.04
CA LEU A 93 15.66 6.22 7.86
C LEU A 93 15.56 5.91 9.37
N LEU A 94 14.61 5.06 9.78
CA LEU A 94 14.45 4.62 11.16
C LEU A 94 15.56 3.65 11.60
N MET A 95 16.16 2.88 10.69
CA MET A 95 17.34 2.04 10.94
C MET A 95 18.59 2.83 11.35
N ARG A 96 18.65 4.13 11.06
CA ARG A 96 19.71 5.03 11.58
C ARG A 96 19.45 5.50 13.00
N SER A 97 18.26 5.25 13.57
CA SER A 97 17.94 5.55 14.96
C SER A 97 18.23 4.33 15.85
N PRO A 98 18.89 4.50 17.01
CA PRO A 98 19.22 3.40 17.93
C PRO A 98 17.98 2.69 18.54
N PHE A 99 16.77 3.17 18.29
CA PHE A 99 15.54 2.68 18.90
C PHE A 99 15.01 1.32 18.37
N THR A 100 15.49 0.80 17.23
CA THR A 100 14.84 -0.36 16.54
C THR A 100 15.72 -1.57 16.24
N ALA A 101 16.92 -1.67 16.84
CA ALA A 101 17.97 -2.68 16.53
C ALA A 101 17.51 -4.15 16.37
N GLY A 102 16.50 -4.62 17.11
CA GLY A 102 16.18 -6.04 17.24
C GLY A 102 15.27 -6.69 16.17
N SER A 103 14.50 -5.94 15.38
CA SER A 103 13.48 -6.52 14.47
C SER A 103 13.77 -6.32 12.97
N HIS A 104 14.95 -5.79 12.64
CA HIS A 104 15.29 -5.26 11.32
C HIS A 104 15.27 -6.27 10.17
N GLY A 105 15.91 -7.44 10.32
CA GLY A 105 16.08 -8.41 9.24
C GLY A 105 14.77 -9.06 8.80
N PHE A 106 13.97 -9.52 9.77
CA PHE A 106 12.67 -10.15 9.50
C PHE A 106 11.74 -9.20 8.75
N ALA A 107 11.74 -7.94 9.17
CA ALA A 107 10.83 -6.95 8.63
C ALA A 107 11.23 -6.54 7.18
N LEU A 108 12.53 -6.42 6.91
CA LEU A 108 13.11 -6.25 5.57
C LEU A 108 12.69 -7.39 4.63
N VAL A 109 12.83 -8.63 5.10
CA VAL A 109 12.47 -9.84 4.34
C VAL A 109 10.99 -9.86 3.99
N ILE A 110 10.09 -9.55 4.93
CA ILE A 110 8.64 -9.46 4.65
C ILE A 110 8.35 -8.37 3.62
N SER A 111 9.03 -7.22 3.69
CA SER A 111 8.82 -6.12 2.74
C SER A 111 9.33 -6.47 1.35
N LEU A 112 10.44 -7.22 1.26
CA LEU A 112 11.01 -7.74 0.02
C LEU A 112 10.11 -8.82 -0.59
N LEU A 113 9.60 -9.74 0.21
CA LEU A 113 8.63 -10.76 -0.21
C LEU A 113 7.34 -10.12 -0.73
N THR A 114 6.85 -9.08 -0.07
CA THR A 114 5.66 -8.35 -0.52
C THR A 114 5.91 -7.62 -1.85
N LEU A 115 7.10 -7.07 -2.03
CA LEU A 115 7.53 -6.45 -3.29
C LEU A 115 7.61 -7.49 -4.42
N LEU A 116 8.28 -8.61 -4.16
CA LEU A 116 8.41 -9.73 -5.11
C LEU A 116 7.05 -10.33 -5.45
N LEU A 117 6.14 -10.44 -4.49
CA LEU A 117 4.76 -10.87 -4.73
C LEU A 117 4.03 -9.87 -5.62
N THR A 118 4.18 -8.56 -5.36
CA THR A 118 3.54 -7.51 -6.17
C THR A 118 4.08 -7.50 -7.61
N VAL A 119 5.40 -7.64 -7.79
CA VAL A 119 6.06 -7.72 -9.10
C VAL A 119 5.74 -9.05 -9.81
N GLY A 120 5.71 -10.17 -9.08
CA GLY A 120 5.35 -11.49 -9.59
C GLY A 120 3.90 -11.55 -10.06
N ILE A 121 2.98 -10.91 -9.33
CA ILE A 121 1.60 -10.71 -9.77
C ILE A 121 1.57 -9.82 -11.03
N LEU A 122 2.39 -8.78 -11.11
CA LEU A 122 2.52 -7.91 -12.30
C LEU A 122 2.99 -8.70 -13.53
N GLY A 123 4.03 -9.52 -13.37
CA GLY A 123 4.60 -10.35 -14.42
C GLY A 123 3.66 -11.47 -14.85
N GLY A 124 3.03 -12.15 -13.89
CA GLY A 124 2.09 -13.24 -14.14
C GLY A 124 0.78 -12.77 -14.78
N ILE A 125 0.22 -11.64 -14.33
CA ILE A 125 -0.96 -11.05 -14.97
C ILE A 125 -0.64 -10.57 -16.38
N ARG A 126 0.52 -9.93 -16.60
CA ARG A 126 0.92 -9.47 -17.92
C ARG A 126 1.16 -10.64 -18.90
N TRP A 127 1.88 -11.67 -18.47
CA TRP A 127 2.18 -12.85 -19.30
C TRP A 127 0.93 -13.69 -19.62
N ALA A 128 0.04 -13.89 -18.65
CA ALA A 128 -1.24 -14.59 -18.87
C ALA A 128 -2.18 -13.81 -19.80
N TRP A 129 -2.02 -12.49 -19.92
CA TRP A 129 -2.83 -11.66 -20.80
C TRP A 129 -2.24 -11.56 -22.21
N ASP A 130 -0.92 -11.43 -22.35
CA ASP A 130 -0.25 -11.49 -23.65
C ASP A 130 -0.56 -12.83 -24.35
N GLY A 131 -0.51 -13.95 -23.60
CA GLY A 131 -0.90 -15.26 -24.13
C GLY A 131 -2.39 -15.37 -24.50
N ALA A 132 -3.28 -14.67 -23.80
CA ALA A 132 -4.72 -14.70 -24.07
C ALA A 132 -5.12 -13.82 -25.27
N GLU A 133 -4.45 -12.68 -25.49
CA GLU A 133 -4.68 -11.82 -26.66
C GLU A 133 -4.14 -12.46 -27.95
N VAL A 134 -2.98 -13.12 -27.89
CA VAL A 134 -2.41 -13.88 -29.03
C VAL A 134 -3.36 -15.00 -29.45
N LYS A 135 -3.93 -15.75 -28.50
CA LYS A 135 -4.89 -16.82 -28.80
C LYS A 135 -6.17 -16.32 -29.47
N LYS A 136 -6.59 -15.09 -29.14
CA LYS A 136 -7.79 -14.46 -29.72
C LYS A 136 -7.57 -13.96 -31.14
N LYS A 137 -6.37 -13.46 -31.46
CA LYS A 137 -5.99 -13.03 -32.83
C LYS A 137 -5.71 -14.20 -33.76
N GLY A 138 -5.29 -15.36 -33.24
CA GLY A 138 -5.07 -16.57 -34.05
C GLY A 138 -6.34 -17.35 -34.41
N MET A 139 -7.51 -16.92 -33.93
CA MET A 139 -8.81 -17.56 -34.21
C MET A 139 -9.76 -16.67 -35.04
N SER A 140 -9.31 -15.48 -35.48
CA SER A 140 -10.04 -14.61 -36.42
C SER A 140 -9.34 -14.60 -37.77
#